data_AF-A0A2N1UF74-F1
#
_entry.id   AF-A0A2N1UF74-F1
#
_cell.length_a   1.000
_cell.length_b   1.000
_cell.length_c   1.000
_cell.angle_alpha   90.00
_cell.angle_beta   90.00
_cell.angle_gamma   90.00
#
_symmetry.space_group_name_H-M   'P 1'
#
loop_
_entity.id
_entity.type
_entity.pdbx_description
1 polymer ?
#
loop_
_entity_poly.entity_id
_entity_poly.type
_entity_poly.pdbx_seq_one_letter_code
_entity_poly.pdbx_strand_id
1 'polypeptide(L)'
;MEWKTFDWKSQKVGQKGEVLDKVVYRCGFCKGAGLVSSKGNARCPICSGDGTVRVAAPAVICAYCNGEGRANLNRDISCSVCKGKGVVTIECKEIQNCTACKGTGKECNSGLPCLTCKGKGVVTKQITGAVL
;
A
#
# COMPACT_ATOMS: atom_id res chain seq x y z
N MET A 1 -12.49 10.57 -11.34
CA MET A 1 -12.28 9.85 -10.06
C MET A 1 -11.18 10.60 -9.33
N GLU A 2 -11.53 11.43 -8.35
CA GLU A 2 -10.55 12.24 -7.61
C GLU A 2 -9.65 11.33 -6.76
N TRP A 3 -8.37 11.30 -7.11
CA TRP A 3 -7.37 10.55 -6.36
C TRP A 3 -7.05 11.32 -5.08
N LYS A 4 -7.42 10.75 -3.93
CA LYS A 4 -7.05 11.33 -2.63
C LYS A 4 -5.53 11.25 -2.47
N THR A 5 -4.87 12.41 -2.48
CA THR A 5 -3.48 12.56 -2.07
C THR A 5 -3.36 11.98 -0.67
N PHE A 6 -2.60 10.92 -0.54
CA PHE A 6 -2.70 10.15 0.68
C PHE A 6 -1.90 10.88 1.75
N ASP A 7 -2.55 11.14 2.89
CA ASP A 7 -1.97 11.95 3.94
C ASP A 7 -2.26 11.35 5.32
N TRP A 8 -1.22 10.79 5.92
CA TRP A 8 -1.27 10.20 7.23
C TRP A 8 -0.94 11.34 8.18
N LYS A 9 -1.68 12.49 8.12
CA LYS A 9 -1.10 13.85 8.23
C LYS A 9 -0.20 14.10 9.44
N SER A 10 1.10 14.07 9.22
CA SER A 10 1.71 13.70 7.93
C SER A 10 3.02 13.06 8.13
N GLN A 11 3.07 11.82 7.71
CA GLN A 11 3.84 11.68 6.50
C GLN A 11 2.92 11.89 5.31
N LYS A 12 3.16 12.96 4.56
CA LYS A 12 2.71 13.04 3.16
C LYS A 12 3.51 11.97 2.45
N VAL A 13 2.87 10.85 2.14
CA VAL A 13 3.57 9.71 1.53
C VAL A 13 3.53 9.85 0.03
N GLY A 14 2.41 10.22 -0.58
CA GLY A 14 2.28 10.45 -2.02
C GLY A 14 0.87 10.17 -2.53
N GLN A 15 0.71 10.04 -3.84
CA GLN A 15 -0.51 9.54 -4.47
C GLN A 15 -0.35 8.08 -4.89
N LYS A 16 -1.48 7.40 -5.04
CA LYS A 16 -1.51 6.03 -5.54
C LYS A 16 -0.93 5.99 -6.95
N GLY A 17 0.01 5.08 -7.18
CA GLY A 17 0.73 4.99 -8.44
C GLY A 17 2.00 5.84 -8.52
N GLU A 18 2.31 6.62 -7.48
CA GLU A 18 3.59 7.32 -7.36
C GLU A 18 4.64 6.44 -6.67
N VAL A 19 5.88 6.58 -7.12
CA VAL A 19 7.06 5.95 -6.50
C VAL A 19 7.41 6.69 -5.22
N LEU A 20 7.74 5.91 -4.19
CA LEU A 20 8.14 6.36 -2.87
C LEU A 20 9.56 5.91 -2.57
N ASP A 21 10.42 6.87 -2.19
CA ASP A 21 11.84 6.63 -1.93
C ASP A 21 12.20 6.47 -0.44
N LYS A 22 11.22 6.62 0.46
CA LYS A 22 11.46 6.50 1.90
C LYS A 22 11.59 5.04 2.29
N VAL A 23 12.27 4.78 3.41
CA VAL A 23 12.38 3.44 4.02
C VAL A 23 11.60 3.30 5.32
N VAL A 24 11.10 4.41 5.89
CA VAL A 24 10.29 4.45 7.12
C VAL A 24 8.98 5.17 6.83
N TYR A 25 7.87 4.52 7.18
CA TYR A 25 6.51 5.00 6.96
C TYR A 25 5.68 4.86 8.24
N ARG A 26 4.71 5.76 8.45
CA ARG A 26 3.66 5.55 9.46
C ARG A 26 2.96 4.23 9.17
N CYS A 27 2.75 3.44 10.22
CA CYS A 27 2.04 2.17 10.11
C CYS A 27 0.62 2.41 9.61
N GLY A 28 0.28 1.90 8.43
CA GLY A 28 -1.05 2.05 7.85
C GLY A 28 -2.17 1.53 8.76
N PHE A 29 -1.92 0.43 9.48
CA PHE A 29 -2.92 -0.24 10.32
C PHE A 29 -3.35 0.60 11.54
N CYS A 30 -2.40 1.18 12.28
CA CYS A 30 -2.66 2.01 13.46
C CYS A 30 -2.54 3.52 13.20
N LYS A 31 -2.30 3.93 11.96
CA LYS A 31 -2.17 5.34 11.54
C LYS A 31 -1.07 6.13 12.27
N GLY A 32 -0.06 5.44 12.80
CA GLY A 32 1.00 6.09 13.59
C GLY A 32 0.77 6.08 15.10
N ALA A 33 -0.39 5.62 15.59
CA ALA A 33 -0.70 5.67 17.02
C ALA A 33 0.08 4.65 17.87
N GLY A 34 0.66 3.61 17.24
CA GLY A 34 1.30 2.51 17.97
C GLY A 34 0.33 1.56 18.68
N LEU A 35 -0.96 1.90 18.77
CA LEU A 35 -1.99 1.14 19.49
C LEU A 35 -3.16 0.75 18.58
N VAL A 36 -3.98 -0.23 19.01
CA VAL A 36 -5.21 -0.64 18.32
C VAL A 36 -6.41 -0.45 19.25
N SER A 37 -7.23 0.56 18.97
CA SER A 37 -8.37 0.94 19.81
C SER A 37 -9.44 -0.15 19.94
N SER A 38 -9.69 -0.92 18.87
CA SER A 38 -10.68 -2.02 18.87
C SER A 38 -10.37 -3.14 19.89
N LYS A 39 -9.16 -3.16 20.47
CA LYS A 39 -8.69 -4.18 21.41
C LYS A 39 -8.20 -3.56 22.72
N GLY A 40 -8.94 -2.57 23.25
CA GLY A 40 -8.63 -1.97 24.55
C GLY A 40 -7.26 -1.28 24.61
N ASN A 41 -6.86 -0.61 23.52
CA ASN A 41 -5.57 0.10 23.41
C ASN A 41 -4.33 -0.80 23.57
N ALA A 42 -4.41 -2.07 23.15
CA ALA A 42 -3.22 -2.93 23.07
C ALA A 42 -2.19 -2.40 22.04
N ARG A 43 -0.91 -2.78 22.25
CA ARG A 43 0.17 -2.50 21.28
C ARG A 43 -0.19 -3.03 19.90
N CYS A 44 0.08 -2.23 18.88
CA CYS A 44 -0.22 -2.59 17.51
C CYS A 44 0.64 -3.79 17.07
N PRO A 45 0.03 -4.88 16.58
CA PRO A 45 0.77 -6.09 16.22
C PRO A 45 1.62 -5.92 14.94
N ILE A 46 1.43 -4.83 14.19
CA ILE A 46 2.13 -4.58 12.92
C ILE A 46 3.43 -3.80 13.14
N CYS A 47 3.41 -2.79 14.01
CA CYS A 47 4.56 -1.96 14.34
C CYS A 47 5.09 -2.16 15.76
N SER A 48 4.53 -3.12 16.49
CA SER A 48 4.90 -3.47 17.88
C SER A 48 4.85 -2.30 18.87
N GLY A 49 4.05 -1.27 18.61
CA GLY A 49 3.98 -0.07 19.46
C GLY A 49 4.68 1.17 18.91
N ASP A 50 5.57 1.03 17.91
CA ASP A 50 6.40 2.13 17.41
C ASP A 50 5.59 3.22 16.68
N GLY A 51 4.51 2.82 16.04
CA GLY A 51 3.74 3.71 15.16
C GLY A 51 4.32 3.81 13.75
N THR A 52 5.57 3.42 13.52
CA THR A 52 6.17 3.35 12.18
C THR A 52 6.52 1.92 11.74
N VAL A 53 6.75 1.74 10.45
CA VAL A 53 7.17 0.48 9.83
C VAL A 53 8.28 0.72 8.83
N ARG A 54 9.19 -0.26 8.70
CA ARG A 54 10.26 -0.26 7.69
C ARG A 54 9.84 -1.04 6.45
N VAL A 55 10.17 -0.46 5.29
CA VAL A 55 9.82 -0.99 3.96
C VAL A 55 11.00 -0.72 3.03
N ALA A 56 11.38 -1.71 2.22
CA ALA A 56 12.43 -1.52 1.22
C ALA A 56 11.96 -0.54 0.14
N ALA A 57 12.81 0.43 -0.20
CA ALA A 57 12.60 1.32 -1.33
C ALA A 57 13.09 0.66 -2.63
N PRO A 58 12.50 0.96 -3.79
CA PRO A 58 11.33 1.84 -3.96
C PRO A 58 10.03 1.17 -3.51
N ALA A 59 9.04 1.98 -3.14
CA ALA A 59 7.72 1.51 -2.74
C ALA A 59 6.60 2.29 -3.44
N VAL A 60 5.36 1.82 -3.30
CA VAL A 60 4.13 2.56 -3.64
C VAL A 60 3.12 2.42 -2.52
N ILE A 61 2.13 3.31 -2.52
CA ILE A 61 0.94 3.13 -1.68
C ILE A 61 0.23 1.85 -2.09
N CYS A 62 -0.15 1.03 -1.12
CA CYS A 62 -0.92 -0.17 -1.38
C CYS A 62 -2.27 0.20 -2.00
N ALA A 63 -2.42 -0.04 -3.30
CA ALA A 63 -3.63 0.26 -4.03
C ALA A 63 -4.84 -0.51 -3.51
N TYR A 64 -4.64 -1.77 -3.13
CA TYR A 64 -5.71 -2.67 -2.72
C TYR A 64 -6.50 -2.20 -1.50
N CYS A 65 -5.80 -1.73 -0.46
CA CYS A 65 -6.44 -1.14 0.72
C CYS A 65 -6.42 0.37 0.70
N ASN A 66 -5.92 0.99 -0.38
CA ASN A 66 -5.63 2.42 -0.46
C ASN A 66 -4.89 2.87 0.80
N GLY A 67 -3.65 2.45 1.05
CA GLY A 67 -2.89 2.96 2.20
C GLY A 67 -3.38 2.53 3.60
N GLU A 68 -4.57 1.94 3.72
CA GLU A 68 -5.23 1.79 5.02
C GLU A 68 -4.60 0.76 5.96
N GLY A 69 -3.78 -0.14 5.41
CA GLY A 69 -3.22 -1.26 6.18
C GLY A 69 -4.25 -2.31 6.64
N ARG A 70 -5.56 -2.09 6.47
CA ARG A 70 -6.63 -2.99 6.94
C ARG A 70 -7.32 -3.72 5.80
N ALA A 71 -7.91 -4.88 6.08
CA ALA A 71 -8.75 -5.59 5.12
C ALA A 71 -10.04 -4.80 4.86
N ASN A 72 -10.59 -4.92 3.65
CA ASN A 72 -11.77 -4.17 3.24
C ASN A 72 -13.04 -4.60 4.01
N LEU A 73 -13.17 -5.90 4.30
CA LEU A 73 -14.37 -6.49 4.94
C LEU A 73 -14.33 -6.49 6.47
N ASN A 74 -13.15 -6.53 7.07
CA ASN A 74 -12.99 -6.50 8.53
C ASN A 74 -11.80 -5.60 8.89
N ARG A 75 -12.10 -4.51 9.61
CA ARG A 75 -11.13 -3.46 9.94
C ARG A 75 -10.17 -3.85 11.06
N ASP A 76 -10.37 -5.00 11.71
CA ASP A 76 -9.46 -5.54 12.72
C ASP A 76 -8.45 -6.53 12.15
N ILE A 77 -8.60 -6.90 10.87
CA ILE A 77 -7.68 -7.77 10.15
C ILE A 77 -6.75 -6.93 9.28
N SER A 78 -5.46 -7.26 9.29
CA SER A 78 -4.48 -6.59 8.43
C SER A 78 -4.75 -6.87 6.95
N CYS A 79 -4.51 -5.89 6.09
CA CYS A 79 -4.59 -6.05 4.64
C CYS A 79 -3.67 -7.18 4.18
N SER A 80 -4.20 -8.12 3.40
CA SER A 80 -3.47 -9.30 2.92
C SER A 80 -2.30 -8.97 1.99
N VAL A 81 -2.33 -7.81 1.32
CA VAL A 81 -1.32 -7.36 0.36
C VAL A 81 -0.15 -6.67 1.06
N CYS A 82 -0.41 -5.60 1.82
CA CYS A 82 0.63 -4.81 2.49
C CYS A 82 0.94 -5.26 3.93
N LYS A 83 0.23 -6.29 4.43
CA LYS A 83 0.39 -6.85 5.78
C LYS A 83 0.34 -5.79 6.89
N GLY A 84 -0.62 -4.87 6.80
CA GLY A 84 -0.76 -3.80 7.79
C GLY A 84 0.03 -2.51 7.49
N LYS A 85 1.03 -2.55 6.62
CA LYS A 85 1.97 -1.43 6.46
C LYS A 85 1.37 -0.21 5.75
N GLY A 86 0.42 -0.42 4.83
CA GLY A 86 -0.18 0.63 4.01
C GLY A 86 0.61 0.96 2.73
N VAL A 87 1.88 0.57 2.65
CA VAL A 87 2.72 0.68 1.45
C VAL A 87 3.29 -0.70 1.09
N VAL A 88 3.75 -0.84 -0.15
CA VAL A 88 4.30 -2.08 -0.71
C VAL A 88 5.55 -1.78 -1.54
N THR A 89 6.58 -2.59 -1.37
CA THR A 89 7.81 -2.50 -2.18
C THR A 89 7.52 -2.85 -3.64
N ILE A 90 8.20 -2.16 -4.54
CA ILE A 90 8.22 -2.43 -5.98
C ILE A 90 9.65 -2.74 -6.42
N GLU A 91 9.80 -3.40 -7.56
CA GLU A 91 11.10 -3.86 -8.06
C GLU A 91 11.95 -2.72 -8.63
N CYS A 92 11.33 -1.71 -9.23
CA CYS A 92 12.01 -0.56 -9.81
C CYS A 92 11.12 0.69 -9.83
N LYS A 93 11.71 1.85 -10.15
CA LYS A 93 11.00 3.14 -10.22
C LYS A 93 10.20 3.31 -11.52
N GLU A 94 10.51 2.56 -12.56
CA GLU A 94 9.83 2.66 -13.85
C GLU A 94 8.52 1.89 -13.84
N ILE A 95 7.47 2.55 -13.36
CA ILE A 95 6.14 1.96 -13.21
C ILE A 95 5.10 2.63 -14.09
N GLN A 96 4.04 1.87 -14.37
CA GLN A 96 2.82 2.36 -14.99
C GLN A 96 1.60 1.79 -14.28
N ASN A 97 0.46 2.48 -14.41
CA ASN A 97 -0.80 1.99 -13.87
C ASN A 97 -1.12 0.61 -14.48
N CYS A 98 -1.51 -0.32 -13.60
CA CYS A 98 -1.94 -1.63 -14.05
C CYS A 98 -3.24 -1.49 -14.84
N THR A 99 -3.21 -1.86 -16.12
CA THR A 99 -4.35 -1.76 -17.04
C THR A 99 -5.48 -2.71 -16.64
N ALA A 100 -5.15 -3.92 -16.19
CA ALA A 100 -6.13 -4.93 -15.78
C ALA A 100 -7.07 -4.44 -14.67
N CYS A 101 -6.54 -3.71 -13.68
CA CYS A 101 -7.35 -3.16 -12.59
C CYS A 101 -7.55 -1.64 -12.66
N LYS A 102 -7.08 -0.98 -13.73
CA LYS A 102 -7.07 0.49 -13.89
C LYS A 102 -6.51 1.22 -12.65
N GLY A 103 -5.40 0.71 -12.13
CA GLY A 103 -4.78 1.27 -10.93
C GLY A 103 -5.42 0.86 -9.60
N THR A 104 -6.62 0.29 -9.57
CA THR A 104 -7.36 0.05 -8.30
C THR A 104 -6.68 -0.97 -7.37
N GLY A 105 -5.88 -1.89 -7.91
CA GLY A 105 -5.30 -3.01 -7.17
C GLY A 105 -6.31 -4.13 -6.87
N LYS A 106 -7.55 -4.06 -7.41
CA LYS A 106 -8.60 -5.04 -7.18
C LYS A 106 -9.00 -5.72 -8.48
N GLU A 107 -9.42 -6.96 -8.42
CA GLU A 107 -10.17 -7.58 -9.52
C GLU A 107 -11.59 -7.02 -9.58
N CYS A 108 -12.12 -6.83 -10.79
CA CYS A 108 -13.43 -6.20 -11.01
C CYS A 108 -14.60 -6.96 -10.37
N ASN A 109 -14.53 -8.30 -10.35
CA ASN A 109 -15.68 -9.13 -9.99
C ASN A 109 -15.64 -9.67 -8.56
N SER A 110 -14.44 -9.84 -7.97
CA SER A 110 -14.27 -10.53 -6.69
C SER A 110 -13.89 -9.59 -5.55
N GLY A 111 -13.40 -8.38 -5.85
CA GLY A 111 -12.81 -7.50 -4.84
C GLY A 111 -11.54 -8.07 -4.18
N LEU A 112 -11.00 -9.18 -4.71
CA LEU A 112 -9.71 -9.76 -4.34
C LEU A 112 -8.56 -8.92 -4.91
N PRO A 113 -7.33 -9.10 -4.41
CA PRO A 113 -6.17 -8.45 -5.01
C PRO A 113 -6.06 -8.78 -6.50
N CYS A 114 -5.85 -7.76 -7.33
CA CYS A 114 -5.64 -7.95 -8.76
C CYS A 114 -4.47 -8.91 -8.99
N LEU A 115 -4.69 -9.98 -9.77
CA LEU A 115 -3.68 -11.03 -10.00
C LEU A 115 -2.45 -10.51 -10.78
N THR A 116 -2.65 -9.54 -11.68
CA THR A 116 -1.56 -8.94 -12.49
C THR A 116 -0.61 -8.10 -11.65
N CYS A 117 -1.12 -7.13 -10.89
CA CYS A 117 -0.29 -6.23 -10.07
C CYS A 117 -0.12 -6.67 -8.62
N LYS A 118 -0.74 -7.79 -8.23
CA LYS A 118 -0.77 -8.34 -6.86
C LYS A 118 -1.24 -7.30 -5.83
N GLY A 119 -2.21 -6.46 -6.21
CA GLY A 119 -2.76 -5.42 -5.36
C GLY A 119 -1.96 -4.12 -5.25
N LYS A 120 -0.86 -3.97 -6.00
CA LYS A 120 -0.03 -2.76 -6.03
C LYS A 120 -0.66 -1.61 -6.81
N GLY A 121 -1.54 -1.91 -7.77
CA GLY A 121 -2.14 -0.94 -8.69
C GLY A 121 -1.20 -0.50 -9.82
N VAL A 122 0.06 -0.91 -9.77
CA VAL A 122 1.07 -0.61 -10.80
C VAL A 122 1.84 -1.86 -11.19
N VAL A 123 2.42 -1.82 -12.38
CA VAL A 123 3.35 -2.82 -12.91
C VAL A 123 4.59 -2.11 -13.44
N THR A 124 5.71 -2.83 -13.52
CA THR A 124 6.93 -2.35 -14.18
C THR A 124 6.62 -2.01 -15.64
N LYS A 125 7.12 -0.88 -16.13
CA LYS A 125 7.13 -0.58 -17.56
C LYS A 125 8.05 -1.60 -18.23
N GLN A 126 7.52 -2.36 -19.18
CA GLN A 126 8.40 -3.07 -20.09
C GLN A 126 9.06 -2.01 -20.96
N ILE A 127 10.37 -1.85 -20.82
CA ILE A 127 11.15 -1.07 -21.78
C ILE A 127 11.16 -1.92 -23.05
N THR A 128 10.29 -1.58 -24.01
CA THR A 128 10.39 -2.12 -25.36
C THR A 128 11.65 -1.56 -25.98
N GLY A 129 12.77 -2.28 -25.80
CA GLY A 129 14.09 -1.82 -26.18
C GLY A 129 15.16 -2.87 -25.93
N ALA A 130 14.98 -4.07 -26.49
CA ALA A 130 16.07 -5.01 -26.76
C ALA A 130 15.62 -5.98 -27.86
N VAL A 131 15.47 -5.45 -29.07
CA VAL A 131 15.75 -6.23 -30.28
C VAL A 131 17.06 -5.66 -30.80
N LEU A 132 18.13 -6.41 -30.57
CA LEU A 132 19.33 -6.41 -31.41
C LEU A 132 19.69 -7.88 -31.64
#